data_AF-A0A7Y5J2X1-F1
#
_entry.id   AF-A0A7Y5J2X1-F1
#
_cell.length_a   1.000
_cell.length_b   1.000
_cell.length_c   1.000
_cell.angle_alpha   90.00
_cell.angle_beta   90.00
_cell.angle_gamma   90.00
#
_symmetry.space_group_name_H-M   'P 1'
#
loop_
_entity.id
_entity.type
_entity.pdbx_description
1 polymer ?
#
loop_
_entity_poly.entity_id
_entity_poly.type
_entity_poly.pdbx_seq_one_letter_code
_entity_poly.pdbx_strand_id
1 'polypeptide(L)'
;MFKRLLFSVFGMACLAHLAFAQLPKASVYVFDLKRVADTAWTVSKPRYLTYFNELGYNNQPAFFTNNELYLTVKNPNSTQTDIYLLDLDKKTKLRVTDTPENEFSPMRMPDYYNFSVVRQQVNGRDTLQYLWQYPIDRSHSGKAVFKYTEKIGYYAWLNGSQVAVYVLDSPNNYLGIADIRTDKVTPIATNIGRCLVPMSNRNLAFVQKSDLGDSWVLMEKNPYQLTKPAVPVVNMLTGCEDFGIMPDGTFISGRGS
;
A
#
# COMPACT_ATOMS: atom_id res chain seq x y z
N MET A 1 -38.92 50.86 -23.95
CA MET A 1 -38.81 49.96 -22.79
C MET A 1 -37.59 49.06 -23.02
N PHE A 2 -36.40 49.53 -22.62
CA PHE A 2 -35.12 48.85 -22.85
C PHE A 2 -34.82 47.90 -21.69
N LYS A 3 -34.77 46.59 -21.93
CA LYS A 3 -34.32 45.61 -20.94
C LYS A 3 -32.79 45.62 -20.90
N ARG A 4 -32.23 45.98 -19.74
CA ARG A 4 -30.80 45.93 -19.45
C ARG A 4 -30.40 44.50 -19.08
N LEU A 5 -29.32 44.03 -19.68
CA LEU A 5 -28.63 42.77 -19.41
C LEU A 5 -27.62 43.03 -18.27
N LEU A 6 -27.67 42.27 -17.18
CA LEU A 6 -26.63 42.25 -16.15
C LEU A 6 -25.77 41.00 -16.34
N PHE A 7 -24.49 41.20 -16.67
CA PHE A 7 -23.47 40.16 -16.53
C PHE A 7 -22.94 40.22 -15.09
N SER A 8 -23.12 39.13 -14.34
CA SER A 8 -22.38 38.89 -13.10
C SER A 8 -21.31 37.85 -13.40
N VAL A 9 -20.05 38.28 -13.41
CA VAL A 9 -18.90 37.39 -13.44
C VAL A 9 -18.67 36.93 -12.00
N PHE A 10 -19.16 35.73 -11.67
CA PHE A 10 -18.80 35.07 -10.43
C PHE A 10 -17.41 34.46 -10.62
N GLY A 11 -16.37 35.20 -10.23
CA GLY A 11 -15.02 34.68 -10.14
C GLY A 11 -14.96 33.60 -9.08
N MET A 12 -15.15 32.35 -9.48
CA MET A 12 -14.91 31.18 -8.64
C MET A 12 -13.39 31.07 -8.46
N ALA A 13 -12.88 31.68 -7.39
CA ALA A 13 -11.53 31.43 -6.94
C ALA A 13 -11.44 29.94 -6.58
N CYS A 14 -10.89 29.14 -7.49
CA CYS A 14 -10.44 27.80 -7.21
C CYS A 14 -9.31 27.89 -6.16
N LEU A 15 -9.71 27.95 -4.89
CA LEU A 15 -8.87 27.54 -3.78
C LEU A 15 -8.53 26.08 -4.04
N ALA A 16 -7.38 25.85 -4.64
CA ALA A 16 -6.74 24.55 -4.65
C ALA A 16 -6.56 24.16 -3.19
N HIS A 17 -7.47 23.34 -2.67
CA HIS A 17 -7.26 22.58 -1.46
C HIS A 17 -6.09 21.63 -1.73
N LEU A 18 -4.87 22.13 -1.58
CA LEU A 18 -3.72 21.31 -1.23
C LEU A 18 -3.96 20.88 0.22
N ALA A 19 -4.91 19.96 0.40
CA ALA A 19 -4.93 19.14 1.58
C ALA A 19 -3.62 18.36 1.53
N PHE A 20 -2.60 18.84 2.26
CA PHE A 20 -1.71 17.90 2.93
C PHE A 20 -2.66 17.03 3.75
N ALA A 21 -3.06 15.88 3.20
CA ALA A 21 -3.80 14.91 3.96
C ALA A 21 -2.91 14.62 5.17
N GLN A 22 -3.33 15.10 6.34
CA GLN A 22 -2.62 14.78 7.57
C GLN A 22 -2.64 13.27 7.65
N LEU A 23 -1.45 12.66 7.66
CA LEU A 23 -1.32 11.22 7.79
C LEU A 23 -2.13 10.80 9.01
N PRO A 24 -3.19 9.99 8.83
CA PRO A 24 -4.16 9.77 9.89
C PRO A 24 -3.51 9.03 11.05
N LYS A 25 -3.87 9.42 12.28
CA LYS A 25 -3.49 8.62 13.45
C LYS A 25 -4.07 7.22 13.28
N ALA A 26 -3.22 6.22 13.45
CA ALA A 26 -3.61 4.81 13.39
C ALA A 26 -2.86 4.02 14.45
N SER A 27 -3.51 3.00 15.00
CA SER A 27 -2.97 2.10 16.02
C SER A 27 -2.88 0.70 15.46
N VAL A 28 -1.76 0.02 15.69
CA VAL A 28 -1.55 -1.35 15.21
C VAL A 28 -1.73 -2.33 16.37
N TYR A 29 -2.59 -3.32 16.15
CA TYR A 29 -2.83 -4.44 17.05
C TYR A 29 -2.53 -5.75 16.32
N VAL A 30 -2.10 -6.77 17.07
CA VAL A 30 -2.00 -8.14 16.58
C VAL A 30 -2.83 -9.07 17.46
N PHE A 31 -3.42 -10.09 16.84
CA PHE A 31 -4.29 -11.07 17.47
C PHE A 31 -3.91 -12.48 17.00
N ASP A 32 -4.23 -13.48 17.82
CA ASP A 32 -4.24 -14.87 17.41
C ASP A 32 -5.59 -15.19 16.78
N LEU A 33 -5.58 -15.69 15.55
CA LEU A 33 -6.78 -16.09 14.81
C LEU A 33 -6.81 -17.63 14.67
N LYS A 34 -7.89 -18.27 15.13
CA LYS A 34 -8.07 -19.73 15.05
C LYS A 34 -9.42 -20.09 14.44
N ARG A 35 -9.42 -20.92 13.40
CA ARG A 35 -10.65 -21.54 12.87
C ARG A 35 -11.13 -22.62 13.83
N VAL A 36 -12.37 -22.54 14.28
CA VAL A 36 -12.97 -23.51 15.22
C VAL A 36 -14.10 -24.34 14.59
N ALA A 37 -14.66 -23.88 13.47
CA ALA A 37 -15.55 -24.63 12.60
C ALA A 37 -15.50 -24.04 11.17
N ASP A 38 -16.30 -24.56 10.25
CA ASP A 38 -16.27 -24.14 8.84
C ASP A 38 -16.44 -22.64 8.65
N THR A 39 -17.38 -22.02 9.35
CA THR A 39 -17.68 -20.57 9.27
C THR A 39 -17.32 -19.81 10.53
N ALA A 40 -16.74 -20.47 11.54
CA ALA A 40 -16.50 -19.89 12.85
C ALA A 40 -15.01 -19.71 13.15
N TRP A 41 -14.67 -18.50 13.58
CA TRP A 41 -13.32 -18.09 13.95
C TRP A 41 -13.31 -17.55 15.38
N THR A 42 -12.22 -17.80 16.09
CA THR A 42 -11.92 -17.19 17.38
C THR A 42 -10.75 -16.22 17.22
N VAL A 43 -10.95 -14.99 17.69
CA VAL A 43 -9.92 -13.94 17.80
C VAL A 43 -9.52 -13.86 19.27
N SER A 44 -8.22 -13.93 19.57
CA SER A 44 -7.73 -13.94 20.95
C SER A 44 -6.39 -13.25 21.09
N LYS A 45 -5.93 -13.07 22.34
CA LYS A 45 -4.64 -12.46 22.69
C LYS A 45 -4.34 -11.12 21.98
N PRO A 46 -5.20 -10.11 22.12
CA PRO A 46 -4.92 -8.78 21.57
C PRO A 46 -3.61 -8.23 22.16
N ARG A 47 -2.74 -7.73 21.30
CA ARG A 47 -1.52 -7.02 21.70
C ARG A 47 -1.47 -5.69 20.97
N TYR A 48 -1.45 -4.59 21.73
CA TYR A 48 -1.26 -3.25 21.20
C TYR A 48 0.23 -3.00 20.90
N LEU A 49 0.59 -2.86 19.63
CA LEU A 49 1.98 -2.83 19.20
C LEU A 49 2.58 -1.42 19.13
N THR A 50 1.75 -0.39 18.94
CA THR A 50 2.22 0.98 18.68
C THR A 50 1.98 1.93 19.84
N TYR A 51 1.96 1.41 21.07
CA TYR A 51 1.85 2.21 22.30
C TYR A 51 2.97 3.27 22.44
N PHE A 52 4.11 3.07 21.77
CA PHE A 52 5.21 4.03 21.76
C PHE A 52 4.95 5.25 20.85
N ASN A 53 3.90 5.22 20.02
CA ASN A 53 3.58 6.25 19.05
C ASN A 53 2.05 6.49 18.94
N GLU A 54 1.37 6.61 20.07
CA GLU A 54 -0.10 6.67 20.13
C GLU A 54 -0.71 7.89 19.43
N LEU A 55 0.06 8.97 19.29
CA LEU A 55 -0.38 10.22 18.66
C LEU A 55 0.13 10.37 17.23
N GLY A 56 0.92 9.42 16.75
CA GLY A 56 1.53 9.46 15.42
C GLY A 56 0.79 8.60 14.39
N TYR A 57 1.39 8.57 13.19
CA TYR A 57 0.98 7.67 12.12
C TYR A 57 1.67 6.32 12.30
N ASN A 58 0.90 5.24 12.28
CA ASN A 58 1.40 3.87 12.27
C ASN A 58 0.60 3.06 11.27
N ASN A 59 1.20 2.66 10.14
CA ASN A 59 0.44 2.05 9.05
C ASN A 59 1.30 1.09 8.22
N GLN A 60 0.64 0.42 7.27
CA GLN A 60 1.23 -0.50 6.30
C GLN A 60 2.11 -1.59 6.97
N PRO A 61 1.57 -2.31 7.97
CA PRO A 61 2.32 -3.38 8.60
C PRO A 61 2.58 -4.52 7.61
N ALA A 62 3.79 -5.08 7.65
CA ALA A 62 4.23 -6.20 6.82
C ALA A 62 5.09 -7.17 7.64
N PHE A 63 4.66 -8.43 7.72
CA PHE A 63 5.47 -9.48 8.34
C PHE A 63 6.64 -9.86 7.42
N PHE A 64 7.86 -9.81 7.95
CA PHE A 64 9.06 -10.28 7.25
C PHE A 64 9.44 -11.70 7.68
N THR A 65 9.09 -12.04 8.92
CA THR A 65 9.11 -13.39 9.50
C THR A 65 7.88 -13.54 10.39
N ASN A 66 7.72 -14.67 11.07
CA ASN A 66 6.61 -14.87 12.02
C ASN A 66 6.62 -13.87 13.19
N ASN A 67 7.79 -13.31 13.52
CA ASN A 67 7.97 -12.47 14.70
C ASN A 67 8.48 -11.07 14.39
N GLU A 68 8.87 -10.79 13.14
CA GLU A 68 9.37 -9.48 12.73
C GLU A 68 8.32 -8.76 11.89
N LEU A 69 7.76 -7.70 12.45
CA LEU A 69 6.78 -6.85 11.81
C LEU A 69 7.43 -5.52 11.43
N TYR A 70 7.45 -5.21 10.14
CA TYR A 70 7.87 -3.92 9.63
C TYR A 70 6.64 -3.03 9.45
N LEU A 71 6.76 -1.74 9.73
CA LEU A 71 5.66 -0.78 9.54
C LEU A 71 6.19 0.62 9.25
N THR A 72 5.36 1.42 8.60
CA THR A 72 5.60 2.84 8.40
C THR A 72 5.18 3.62 9.65
N VAL A 73 6.07 4.47 10.15
CA VAL A 73 5.86 5.29 11.35
C VAL A 73 6.19 6.75 11.05
N LYS A 74 5.30 7.66 11.47
CA LYS A 74 5.66 9.07 11.68
C LYS A 74 5.37 9.44 13.12
N ASN A 75 6.41 9.77 13.88
CA ASN A 75 6.25 10.31 15.22
C ASN A 75 5.69 11.74 15.15
N PRO A 76 4.97 12.25 16.18
CA PRO A 76 4.37 13.59 16.16
C PRO A 76 5.34 14.73 15.85
N ASN A 77 6.60 14.60 16.28
CA ASN A 77 7.65 15.62 16.09
C ASN A 77 8.55 15.36 14.87
N SER A 78 8.31 14.29 14.12
CA SER A 78 9.08 13.95 12.92
C SER A 78 8.53 14.67 11.70
N THR A 79 9.42 15.12 10.81
CA THR A 79 9.05 15.72 9.53
C THR A 79 8.67 14.67 8.49
N GLN A 80 9.23 13.47 8.61
CA GLN A 80 9.12 12.37 7.66
C GLN A 80 8.52 11.10 8.28
N THR A 81 8.07 10.18 7.43
CA THR A 81 7.86 8.77 7.81
C THR A 81 9.15 7.97 7.66
N ASP A 82 9.35 7.02 8.57
CA ASP A 82 10.41 6.01 8.49
C ASP A 82 9.85 4.60 8.63
N ILE A 83 10.69 3.61 8.34
CA ILE A 83 10.38 2.20 8.57
C ILE A 83 10.87 1.77 9.95
N TYR A 84 9.98 1.16 10.73
CA TYR A 84 10.29 0.55 12.00
C TYR A 84 10.16 -0.98 11.89
N LEU A 85 11.01 -1.69 12.63
CA LEU A 85 10.91 -3.12 12.89
C LEU A 85 10.44 -3.30 14.33
N LEU A 86 9.40 -4.10 14.53
CA LEU A 86 8.97 -4.63 15.82
C LEU A 86 9.29 -6.13 15.85
N ASP A 87 10.14 -6.54 16.80
CA ASP A 87 10.34 -7.95 17.13
C ASP A 87 9.31 -8.32 18.20
N LEU A 88 8.32 -9.12 17.83
CA LEU A 88 7.17 -9.47 18.65
C LEU A 88 7.53 -10.45 19.78
N ASP A 89 8.60 -11.23 19.62
CA ASP A 89 9.07 -12.19 20.62
C ASP A 89 9.92 -11.49 21.67
N LYS A 90 10.93 -10.72 21.22
CA LYS A 90 11.81 -9.95 22.09
C LYS A 90 11.16 -8.70 22.65
N LYS A 91 10.01 -8.28 22.09
CA LYS A 91 9.29 -7.05 22.43
C LYS A 91 10.14 -5.79 22.26
N THR A 92 11.02 -5.81 21.26
CA THR A 92 11.91 -4.69 20.94
C THR A 92 11.43 -3.97 19.69
N LYS A 93 11.83 -2.71 19.55
CA LYS A 93 11.63 -1.94 18.33
C LYS A 93 12.94 -1.35 17.84
N LEU A 94 13.05 -1.18 16.54
CA LEU A 94 14.20 -0.58 15.87
C LEU A 94 13.68 0.36 14.78
N ARG A 95 14.19 1.59 14.74
CA ARG A 95 14.06 2.48 13.57
C ARG A 95 15.03 1.99 12.51
N VAL A 96 14.51 1.38 11.44
CA VAL A 96 15.30 0.70 10.41
C VAL A 96 15.88 1.71 9.43
N THR A 97 15.10 2.74 9.09
CA THR A 97 15.52 3.83 8.22
C THR A 97 15.46 5.17 8.94
N ASP A 98 16.37 6.07 8.61
CA ASP A 98 16.42 7.45 9.09
C ASP A 98 16.91 8.31 7.93
N THR A 99 15.97 8.73 7.09
CA THR A 99 16.29 9.45 5.85
C THR A 99 15.53 10.77 5.82
N PRO A 100 15.98 11.77 5.04
CA PRO A 100 15.24 13.03 4.94
C PRO A 100 13.92 12.91 4.15
N GLU A 101 13.69 11.78 3.49
CA GLU A 101 12.52 11.53 2.64
C GLU A 101 11.47 10.68 3.36
N ASN A 102 10.23 10.71 2.88
CA ASN A 102 9.17 9.87 3.43
C ASN A 102 9.26 8.47 2.84
N GLU A 103 9.13 7.44 3.67
CA GLU A 103 9.13 6.04 3.25
C GLU A 103 7.86 5.34 3.69
N PHE A 104 7.34 4.45 2.84
CA PHE A 104 6.04 3.81 3.02
C PHE A 104 6.05 2.36 2.54
N SER A 105 5.06 1.58 2.98
CA SER A 105 4.73 0.24 2.48
C SER A 105 5.94 -0.70 2.43
N PRO A 106 6.63 -0.97 3.55
CA PRO A 106 7.78 -1.86 3.55
C PRO A 106 7.36 -3.27 3.12
N MET A 107 8.14 -3.90 2.25
CA MET A 107 7.91 -5.28 1.83
C MET A 107 9.24 -6.01 1.69
N ARG A 108 9.34 -7.22 2.23
CA ARG A 108 10.51 -8.08 2.04
C ARG A 108 10.62 -8.45 0.56
N MET A 109 11.82 -8.35 0.00
CA MET A 109 12.07 -8.75 -1.38
C MET A 109 12.15 -10.28 -1.49
N PRO A 110 11.85 -10.87 -2.67
CA PRO A 110 11.91 -12.32 -2.89
C PRO A 110 13.30 -12.94 -2.71
N ASP A 111 14.36 -12.14 -2.68
CA ASP A 111 15.73 -12.59 -2.42
C ASP A 111 16.03 -12.83 -0.93
N TYR A 112 15.14 -12.43 -0.02
CA TYR A 112 15.27 -12.53 1.44
C TYR A 112 16.41 -11.71 2.07
N TYR A 113 17.30 -11.11 1.27
CA TYR A 113 18.43 -10.28 1.70
C TYR A 113 18.10 -8.80 1.69
N ASN A 114 17.08 -8.40 0.93
CA ASN A 114 16.65 -7.01 0.81
C ASN A 114 15.19 -6.84 1.24
N PHE A 115 14.84 -5.59 1.52
CA PHE A 115 13.46 -5.12 1.55
C PHE A 115 13.33 -3.87 0.70
N SER A 116 12.12 -3.60 0.24
CA SER A 116 11.82 -2.39 -0.49
C SER A 116 10.79 -1.54 0.24
N VAL A 117 10.70 -0.27 -0.17
CA VAL A 117 9.72 0.72 0.27
C VAL A 117 9.30 1.57 -0.93
N VAL A 118 8.13 2.20 -0.83
CA VAL A 118 7.84 3.40 -1.63
C VAL A 118 8.52 4.57 -0.95
N ARG A 119 9.48 5.17 -1.64
CA ARG A 119 10.18 6.38 -1.20
C ARG A 119 9.60 7.58 -1.91
N GLN A 120 9.29 8.61 -1.14
CA GLN A 120 8.66 9.83 -1.60
C GLN A 120 9.57 11.02 -1.31
N GLN A 121 10.15 11.56 -2.38
CA GLN A 121 10.98 12.76 -2.35
C GLN A 121 10.12 13.97 -2.71
N VAL A 122 10.14 14.99 -1.84
CA VAL A 122 9.39 16.23 -2.03
C VAL A 122 10.35 17.36 -2.35
N ASN A 123 10.27 17.88 -3.57
CA ASN A 123 11.09 18.98 -4.09
C ASN A 123 10.18 20.18 -4.38
N GLY A 124 9.94 21.02 -3.36
CA GLY A 124 9.01 22.14 -3.47
C GLY A 124 7.57 21.64 -3.63
N ARG A 125 6.99 21.83 -4.83
CA ARG A 125 5.64 21.33 -5.16
C ARG A 125 5.66 19.96 -5.86
N ASP A 126 6.82 19.53 -6.32
CA ASP A 126 6.96 18.27 -7.04
C ASP A 126 7.19 17.14 -6.05
N THR A 127 6.49 16.04 -6.26
CA THR A 127 6.62 14.83 -5.44
C THR A 127 6.97 13.68 -6.36
N LEU A 128 8.18 13.13 -6.19
CA LEU A 128 8.63 11.92 -6.88
C LEU A 128 8.39 10.73 -5.96
N GLN A 129 7.85 9.65 -6.51
CA GLN A 129 7.62 8.40 -5.79
C GLN A 129 8.21 7.24 -6.58
N TYR A 130 9.09 6.49 -5.96
CA TYR A 130 9.79 5.37 -6.60
C TYR A 130 10.02 4.25 -5.59
N LEU A 131 10.29 3.04 -6.10
CA LEU A 131 10.69 1.94 -5.24
C LEU A 131 12.17 2.05 -4.91
N TRP A 132 12.47 1.99 -3.61
CA TRP A 132 13.82 1.93 -3.10
C TRP A 132 14.01 0.62 -2.36
N GLN A 133 15.16 -0.03 -2.54
CA GLN A 133 15.52 -1.25 -1.84
C GLN A 133 16.69 -1.02 -0.89
N TYR A 134 16.66 -1.71 0.23
CA TYR A 134 17.66 -1.71 1.29
C TYR A 134 18.09 -3.13 1.62
N PRO A 135 19.36 -3.33 2.00
CA PRO A 135 19.78 -4.60 2.55
C PRO A 135 19.22 -4.78 3.97
N ILE A 136 18.74 -5.96 4.31
CA ILE A 136 18.21 -6.31 5.63
C ILE A 136 19.28 -6.14 6.72
N ASP A 137 20.54 -6.42 6.38
CA ASP A 137 21.68 -6.28 7.29
C ASP A 137 22.11 -4.81 7.53
N ARG A 138 21.54 -3.86 6.76
CA ARG A 138 21.84 -2.42 6.81
C ARG A 138 23.29 -2.08 6.44
N SER A 139 23.93 -2.91 5.63
CA SER A 139 25.30 -2.70 5.15
C SER A 139 25.49 -1.45 4.27
N HIS A 140 24.42 -0.94 3.64
CA HIS A 140 24.45 0.29 2.85
C HIS A 140 23.07 0.98 2.78
N SER A 141 23.04 2.23 2.30
CA SER A 141 21.84 3.08 2.21
C SER A 141 20.84 2.70 1.11
N GLY A 142 20.92 1.47 0.59
CA GLY A 142 20.05 1.01 -0.47
C GLY A 142 20.31 1.62 -1.85
N LYS A 143 19.38 1.41 -2.76
CA LYS A 143 19.35 1.97 -4.13
C LYS A 143 17.93 1.93 -4.70
N ALA A 144 17.66 2.70 -5.75
CA ALA A 144 16.42 2.59 -6.50
C ALA A 144 16.29 1.18 -7.12
N VAL A 145 15.09 0.62 -7.11
CA VAL A 145 14.76 -0.67 -7.75
C VAL A 145 14.68 -0.50 -9.26
N PHE A 146 14.09 0.62 -9.70
CA PHE A 146 13.90 1.00 -11.09
C PHE A 146 14.82 2.18 -11.42
N LYS A 147 15.26 2.26 -12.68
CA LYS A 147 16.09 3.38 -13.16
C LYS A 147 15.24 4.58 -13.57
N TYR A 148 14.05 4.33 -14.11
CA TYR A 148 13.18 5.34 -14.73
C TYR A 148 11.72 5.20 -14.30
N THR A 149 11.29 4.06 -13.76
CA THR A 149 9.91 3.91 -13.30
C THR A 149 9.66 4.69 -12.00
N GLU A 150 8.78 5.68 -12.09
CA GLU A 150 8.34 6.54 -10.99
C GLU A 150 6.81 6.47 -10.81
N LYS A 151 6.28 7.33 -9.93
CA LYS A 151 4.87 7.44 -9.55
C LYS A 151 4.27 6.14 -9.01
N ILE A 152 5.05 5.35 -8.29
CA ILE A 152 4.59 4.10 -7.69
C ILE A 152 3.95 4.41 -6.33
N GLY A 153 2.64 4.21 -6.20
CA GLY A 153 1.90 4.44 -4.95
C GLY A 153 1.88 3.23 -4.01
N TYR A 154 1.70 2.04 -4.58
CA TYR A 154 1.67 0.75 -3.88
C TYR A 154 2.26 -0.32 -4.79
N TYR A 155 2.72 -1.43 -4.21
CA TYR A 155 3.32 -2.50 -4.98
C TYR A 155 3.26 -3.84 -4.25
N ALA A 156 3.47 -4.92 -5.02
CA ALA A 156 3.72 -6.25 -4.49
C ALA A 156 4.71 -7.01 -5.38
N TRP A 157 5.69 -7.68 -4.78
CA TRP A 157 6.62 -8.53 -5.52
C TRP A 157 5.91 -9.80 -6.02
N LEU A 158 5.99 -10.07 -7.33
CA LEU A 158 5.45 -11.30 -7.93
C LEU A 158 6.51 -12.40 -7.99
N ASN A 159 7.76 -12.01 -8.23
CA ASN A 159 8.95 -12.85 -8.26
C ASN A 159 10.21 -11.94 -8.18
N GLY A 160 11.41 -12.51 -8.29
CA GLY A 160 12.67 -11.77 -8.16
C GLY A 160 12.94 -10.69 -9.22
N SER A 161 12.14 -10.58 -10.29
CA SER A 161 12.31 -9.54 -11.31
C SER A 161 11.04 -8.78 -11.68
N GLN A 162 9.86 -9.23 -11.25
CA GLN A 162 8.58 -8.63 -11.61
C GLN A 162 7.82 -8.14 -10.38
N VAL A 163 7.24 -6.95 -10.51
CA VAL A 163 6.52 -6.23 -9.46
C VAL A 163 5.16 -5.83 -10.00
N ALA A 164 4.09 -6.17 -9.28
CA ALA A 164 2.80 -5.54 -9.49
C ALA A 164 2.83 -4.14 -8.87
N VAL A 165 2.51 -3.11 -9.63
CA VAL A 165 2.59 -1.71 -9.19
C VAL A 165 1.25 -1.00 -9.38
N TYR A 166 0.83 -0.25 -8.37
CA TYR A 166 -0.22 0.76 -8.47
C TYR A 166 0.44 2.06 -8.91
N VAL A 167 0.29 2.42 -10.18
CA VAL A 167 0.87 3.63 -10.76
C VAL A 167 -0.09 4.80 -10.59
N LEU A 168 0.44 5.91 -10.08
CA LEU A 168 -0.26 7.16 -9.86
C LEU A 168 -0.22 8.00 -11.13
N ASP A 169 -1.29 7.96 -11.90
CA ASP A 169 -1.43 8.69 -13.16
C ASP A 169 -2.77 9.43 -13.20
N SER A 170 -3.06 10.17 -12.13
CA SER A 170 -4.36 10.83 -11.92
C SER A 170 -4.85 11.57 -13.17
N PRO A 171 -6.11 11.33 -13.61
CA PRO A 171 -7.14 10.52 -12.96
C PRO A 171 -7.07 9.01 -13.23
N ASN A 172 -6.15 8.57 -14.08
CA ASN A 172 -6.07 7.22 -14.64
C ASN A 172 -5.12 6.29 -13.87
N ASN A 173 -5.15 6.30 -12.54
CA ASN A 173 -4.34 5.36 -11.76
C ASN A 173 -4.62 3.91 -12.20
N TYR A 174 -3.56 3.11 -12.32
CA TYR A 174 -3.67 1.78 -12.92
C TYR A 174 -2.76 0.76 -12.25
N LEU A 175 -3.17 -0.50 -12.37
CA LEU A 175 -2.36 -1.65 -12.05
C LEU A 175 -1.44 -1.97 -13.23
N GLY A 176 -0.14 -2.06 -13.00
CA GLY A 176 0.84 -2.48 -13.98
C GLY A 176 1.70 -3.64 -13.48
N ILE A 177 2.22 -4.44 -14.41
CA ILE A 177 3.31 -5.38 -14.14
C ILE A 177 4.60 -4.75 -14.65
N ALA A 178 5.50 -4.41 -13.72
CA ALA A 178 6.79 -3.82 -13.98
C ALA A 178 7.90 -4.88 -13.95
N ASP A 179 8.87 -4.79 -14.86
CA ASP A 179 10.07 -5.65 -14.86
C ASP A 179 11.32 -4.82 -14.52
N ILE A 180 11.97 -5.14 -13.40
CA ILE A 180 13.09 -4.36 -12.85
C ILE A 180 14.34 -4.37 -13.75
N ARG A 181 14.42 -5.30 -14.71
CA ARG A 181 15.56 -5.40 -15.64
C ARG A 181 15.42 -4.46 -16.82
N THR A 182 14.20 -4.02 -17.11
CA THR A 182 13.88 -3.25 -18.33
C THR A 182 13.16 -1.94 -18.05
N ASP A 183 12.73 -1.69 -16.81
CA ASP A 183 11.86 -0.57 -16.42
C ASP A 183 10.50 -0.52 -17.14
N LYS A 184 10.18 -1.56 -17.94
CA LYS A 184 8.91 -1.63 -18.66
C LYS A 184 7.78 -1.93 -17.68
N VAL A 185 6.76 -1.08 -17.69
CA VAL A 185 5.48 -1.32 -17.01
C VAL A 185 4.43 -1.67 -18.05
N THR A 186 3.76 -2.81 -17.87
CA THR A 186 2.64 -3.23 -18.73
C THR A 186 1.34 -3.07 -17.96
N PRO A 187 0.44 -2.13 -18.33
CA PRO A 187 -0.85 -1.95 -17.68
C PRO A 187 -1.73 -3.21 -17.79
N ILE A 188 -2.44 -3.55 -16.71
CA ILE A 188 -3.32 -4.74 -16.65
C ILE A 188 -4.74 -4.44 -16.19
N ALA A 189 -4.97 -3.38 -15.43
CA ALA A 189 -6.30 -2.94 -14.99
C ALA A 189 -6.28 -1.47 -14.60
N THR A 190 -7.43 -0.79 -14.71
CA THR A 190 -7.65 0.57 -14.22
C THR A 190 -8.76 0.57 -13.16
N ASN A 191 -8.92 1.68 -12.44
CA ASN A 191 -9.93 1.83 -11.39
C ASN A 191 -9.87 0.71 -10.33
N ILE A 192 -8.65 0.38 -9.90
CA ILE A 192 -8.42 -0.64 -8.88
C ILE A 192 -8.27 -0.03 -7.49
N GLY A 193 -8.47 -0.86 -6.47
CA GLY A 193 -8.05 -0.55 -5.11
C GLY A 193 -6.54 -0.65 -4.93
N ARG A 194 -6.02 -0.04 -3.87
CA ARG A 194 -4.59 0.07 -3.59
C ARG A 194 -3.95 -1.23 -3.07
N CYS A 195 -4.75 -2.15 -2.54
CA CYS A 195 -4.27 -3.40 -1.96
C CYS A 195 -3.99 -4.44 -3.05
N LEU A 196 -2.73 -4.91 -3.11
CA LEU A 196 -2.23 -5.88 -4.08
C LEU A 196 -1.62 -7.06 -3.32
N VAL A 197 -2.16 -8.26 -3.50
CA VAL A 197 -1.69 -9.44 -2.74
C VAL A 197 -1.38 -10.60 -3.68
N PRO A 198 -0.11 -11.01 -3.81
CA PRO A 198 0.27 -12.23 -4.52
C PRO A 198 -0.31 -13.46 -3.80
N MET A 199 -0.84 -14.39 -4.57
CA MET A 199 -1.46 -15.62 -4.10
C MET A 199 -0.48 -16.80 -4.19
N SER A 200 -0.74 -17.86 -3.42
CA SER A 200 0.08 -19.09 -3.43
C SER A 200 0.12 -19.78 -4.80
N ASN A 201 -0.93 -19.63 -5.61
CA ASN A 201 -1.01 -20.11 -6.99
C ASN A 201 -0.30 -19.20 -8.02
N ARG A 202 0.45 -18.18 -7.56
CA ARG A 202 1.15 -17.15 -8.35
C ARG A 202 0.25 -16.17 -9.10
N ASN A 203 -1.06 -16.20 -8.87
CA ASN A 203 -1.93 -15.12 -9.32
C ASN A 203 -1.81 -13.92 -8.39
N LEU A 204 -2.40 -12.80 -8.81
CA LEU A 204 -2.47 -11.56 -8.06
C LEU A 204 -3.93 -11.27 -7.73
N ALA A 205 -4.22 -11.06 -6.46
CA ALA A 205 -5.51 -10.54 -6.01
C ALA A 205 -5.45 -9.01 -5.89
N PHE A 206 -6.53 -8.35 -6.31
CA PHE A 206 -6.74 -6.92 -6.16
C PHE A 206 -8.24 -6.59 -6.19
N VAL A 207 -8.63 -5.40 -5.75
CA VAL A 207 -10.03 -4.96 -5.83
C VAL A 207 -10.26 -4.19 -7.12
N GLN A 208 -11.28 -4.53 -7.89
CA GLN A 208 -11.83 -3.70 -8.95
C GLN A 208 -12.92 -2.80 -8.37
N LYS A 209 -12.76 -1.49 -8.52
CA LYS A 209 -13.76 -0.50 -8.09
C LYS A 209 -14.77 -0.27 -9.20
N SER A 210 -15.96 0.14 -8.79
CA SER A 210 -17.06 0.56 -9.68
C SER A 210 -17.22 2.07 -9.58
N ASP A 211 -17.39 2.73 -10.72
CA ASP A 211 -17.68 4.18 -10.78
C ASP A 211 -19.13 4.51 -10.40
N LEU A 212 -20.00 3.49 -10.35
CA LEU A 212 -21.45 3.63 -10.14
C LEU A 212 -21.90 3.27 -8.72
N GLY A 213 -20.96 3.08 -7.77
CA GLY A 213 -21.26 2.84 -6.36
C GLY A 213 -20.32 1.86 -5.68
N ASP A 214 -20.71 1.39 -4.49
CA ASP A 214 -19.88 0.55 -3.61
C ASP A 214 -19.81 -0.94 -3.98
N SER A 215 -20.21 -1.29 -5.20
CA SER A 215 -20.18 -2.66 -5.73
C SER A 215 -18.77 -3.06 -6.17
N TRP A 216 -17.80 -2.99 -5.25
CA TRP A 216 -16.42 -3.36 -5.51
C TRP A 216 -16.26 -4.88 -5.45
N VAL A 217 -15.41 -5.41 -6.32
CA VAL A 217 -15.24 -6.86 -6.47
C VAL A 217 -13.78 -7.21 -6.27
N LEU A 218 -13.51 -8.22 -5.46
CA LEU A 218 -12.20 -8.83 -5.39
C LEU A 218 -11.96 -9.64 -6.66
N MET A 219 -10.88 -9.35 -7.36
CA MET A 219 -10.48 -9.96 -8.62
C MET A 219 -9.20 -10.75 -8.46
N GLU A 220 -9.04 -11.79 -9.26
CA GLU A 220 -7.82 -12.58 -9.39
C GLU A 220 -7.31 -12.51 -10.83
N LYS A 221 -6.01 -12.24 -11.01
CA LYS A 221 -5.36 -12.17 -12.32
C LYS A 221 -4.08 -12.99 -12.32
N ASN A 222 -3.92 -13.87 -13.32
CA ASN A 222 -2.61 -14.46 -13.62
C ASN A 222 -1.72 -13.40 -14.30
N PRO A 223 -0.62 -12.94 -13.67
CA PRO A 223 0.22 -11.87 -14.22
C PRO A 223 1.11 -12.34 -15.38
N TYR A 224 1.19 -13.65 -15.64
CA TYR A 224 1.97 -14.25 -16.73
C TYR A 224 1.12 -14.55 -17.98
N GLN A 225 -0.21 -14.40 -17.88
CA GLN A 225 -1.15 -14.60 -18.99
C GLN A 225 -1.89 -13.28 -19.26
N LEU A 226 -1.16 -12.23 -19.65
CA LEU A 226 -1.66 -10.86 -19.73
C LEU A 226 -2.92 -10.69 -20.60
N THR A 227 -3.08 -11.50 -21.65
CA THR A 227 -4.25 -11.46 -22.55
C THR A 227 -5.53 -12.04 -21.94
N LYS A 228 -5.44 -12.85 -20.88
CA LYS A 228 -6.62 -13.37 -20.19
C LYS A 228 -7.15 -12.34 -19.19
N PRO A 229 -8.46 -12.07 -19.14
CA PRO A 229 -9.02 -11.12 -18.19
C PRO A 229 -8.82 -11.59 -16.73
N ALA A 230 -8.93 -10.66 -15.80
CA ALA A 230 -9.07 -11.00 -14.39
C ALA A 230 -10.44 -11.68 -14.16
N VAL A 231 -10.50 -12.59 -13.20
CA VAL A 231 -11.73 -13.32 -12.83
C VAL A 231 -12.25 -12.81 -11.49
N PRO A 232 -13.57 -12.64 -11.33
CA PRO A 232 -14.16 -12.22 -10.06
C PRO A 232 -14.10 -13.36 -9.02
N VAL A 233 -13.82 -13.00 -7.77
CA VAL A 233 -13.76 -13.93 -6.64
C VAL A 233 -14.96 -13.73 -5.73
N VAL A 234 -15.12 -12.53 -5.17
CA VAL A 234 -16.20 -12.20 -4.23
C VAL A 234 -16.45 -10.69 -4.19
N ASN A 235 -17.66 -10.26 -3.82
CA ASN A 235 -17.94 -8.85 -3.55
C ASN A 235 -17.21 -8.39 -2.28
N MET A 236 -16.63 -7.20 -2.33
CA MET A 236 -16.01 -6.57 -1.17
C MET A 236 -17.05 -5.98 -0.23
N LEU A 237 -16.67 -5.80 1.04
CA LEU A 237 -17.45 -4.99 1.97
C LEU A 237 -17.52 -3.55 1.44
N THR A 238 -18.68 -2.91 1.56
CA THR A 238 -18.89 -1.50 1.15
C THR A 238 -17.81 -0.58 1.70
N GLY A 239 -17.10 0.11 0.80
CA GLY A 239 -16.03 1.07 1.13
C GLY A 239 -14.70 0.45 1.54
N CYS A 240 -14.56 -0.89 1.51
CA CYS A 240 -13.32 -1.58 1.87
C CYS A 240 -12.55 -2.03 0.63
N GLU A 241 -11.35 -1.50 0.46
CA GLU A 241 -10.41 -1.97 -0.58
C GLU A 241 -9.25 -2.81 -0.05
N ASP A 242 -9.06 -2.83 1.27
CA ASP A 242 -7.97 -3.56 1.92
C ASP A 242 -8.43 -4.96 2.34
N PHE A 243 -7.57 -5.95 2.09
CA PHE A 243 -7.80 -7.35 2.43
C PHE A 243 -6.47 -8.07 2.69
N GLY A 244 -6.55 -9.25 3.31
CA GLY A 244 -5.45 -10.19 3.47
C GLY A 244 -5.83 -11.58 2.97
N ILE A 245 -4.82 -12.42 2.76
CA ILE A 245 -5.01 -13.82 2.36
C ILE A 245 -4.30 -14.70 3.39
N MET A 246 -5.02 -15.65 3.96
CA MET A 246 -4.47 -16.64 4.88
C MET A 246 -3.68 -17.72 4.13
N PRO A 247 -2.81 -18.50 4.82
CA PRO A 247 -2.05 -19.58 4.19
C PRO A 247 -2.90 -20.64 3.48
N ASP A 248 -4.15 -20.85 3.92
CA ASP A 248 -5.10 -21.78 3.29
C ASP A 248 -5.88 -21.18 2.12
N GLY A 249 -5.60 -19.93 1.75
CA GLY A 249 -6.28 -19.20 0.68
C GLY A 249 -7.53 -18.44 1.12
N THR A 250 -7.91 -18.47 2.40
CA THR A 250 -9.06 -17.71 2.91
C THR A 250 -8.79 -16.20 2.83
N PHE A 251 -9.71 -15.45 2.21
CA PHE A 251 -9.66 -13.99 2.19
C PHE A 251 -10.25 -13.40 3.48
N ILE A 252 -9.61 -12.37 4.01
CA ILE A 252 -10.09 -11.60 5.16
C ILE A 252 -10.14 -10.12 4.78
N SER A 253 -11.25 -9.46 5.07
CA SER A 253 -11.38 -8.00 5.02
C SER A 253 -12.12 -7.52 6.26
N GLY A 254 -11.88 -6.27 6.65
CA GLY A 254 -12.47 -5.66 7.83
C GLY A 254 -13.13 -4.33 7.46
N ARG A 255 -14.24 -4.02 8.13
CA ARG A 255 -14.91 -2.72 8.07
C ARG A 255 -15.17 -2.25 9.49
N GLY A 256 -14.85 -0.98 9.76
CA GLY A 256 -15.03 -0.37 11.06
C GLY A 256 -13.73 -0.33 11.86
N SER A 257 -13.27 0.88 12.14
CA SER A 257 -12.24 1.24 13.11
C SER A 257 -12.37 2.72 13.43
#